data_AF-A0A2D2D7G8-F1
#
_entry.id   AF-A0A2D2D7G8-F1
#
_cell.length_a   1.000
_cell.length_b   1.000
_cell.length_c   1.000
_cell.angle_alpha   90.00
_cell.angle_beta   90.00
_cell.angle_gamma   90.00
#
_symmetry.space_group_name_H-M   'P 1'
#
loop_
_entity.id
_entity.type
_entity.pdbx_description
1 polymer ?
#
loop_
_entity_poly.entity_id
_entity_poly.type
_entity_poly.pdbx_seq_one_letter_code
_entity_poly.pdbx_strand_id
1 'polypeptide(L)'
;MATDYSQYNGQSVGSGQCVALAQATSDVGLTSTWVPGERVEGASDIATGTVIATFGDDGTYTNTPGQSHTAIYLGQNDQGIQVMDQWLNQPAHYRTIYWTGNNQYEAGDKFYVVSH
;
A
#
# COMPACT_ATOMS: atom_id res chain seq x y z
N MET A 1 20.56 3.75 -1.79
CA MET A 1 19.93 4.98 -1.25
C MET A 1 18.66 4.52 -0.57
N ALA A 2 18.57 4.56 0.76
CA ALA A 2 17.30 4.27 1.42
C ALA A 2 16.35 5.41 1.04
N THR A 3 15.28 5.11 0.32
CA THR A 3 14.28 6.10 -0.06
C THR A 3 13.59 6.56 1.21
N ASP A 4 14.02 7.71 1.72
CA ASP A 4 13.49 8.27 2.96
C ASP A 4 12.20 9.02 2.62
N TYR A 5 11.06 8.38 2.90
CA TYR A 5 9.74 8.95 2.61
C TYR A 5 9.33 10.02 3.64
N SER A 6 10.24 10.44 4.52
CA SER A 6 9.99 11.46 5.56
C SER A 6 9.46 12.78 5.01
N GLN A 7 9.78 13.12 3.76
CA GLN A 7 9.25 14.30 3.07
C GLN A 7 7.72 14.28 2.92
N TYR A 8 7.11 13.09 2.84
CA TYR A 8 5.66 12.94 2.71
C TYR A 8 4.99 12.84 4.09
N ASN A 9 5.75 12.58 5.16
CA ASN A 9 5.18 12.33 6.47
C ASN A 9 4.51 13.59 7.03
N GLY A 10 3.20 13.52 7.29
CA GLY A 10 2.39 14.67 7.68
C GLY A 10 1.92 15.54 6.50
N GLN A 11 2.18 15.15 5.26
CA GLN A 11 1.68 15.84 4.06
C GLN A 11 0.59 15.03 3.35
N SER A 12 -0.40 15.73 2.80
CA SER A 12 -1.37 15.14 1.88
C SER A 12 -0.86 15.30 0.46
N VAL A 13 -0.57 14.18 -0.21
CA VAL A 13 -0.02 14.15 -1.56
C VAL A 13 -1.15 14.09 -2.58
N GLY A 14 -1.12 14.96 -3.59
CA GLY A 14 -2.13 15.03 -4.64
C GLY A 14 -3.54 15.28 -4.10
N SER A 15 -4.49 14.39 -4.42
CA SER A 15 -5.89 14.49 -3.99
C SER A 15 -6.15 14.10 -2.52
N GLY A 16 -5.10 13.71 -1.77
CA GLY A 16 -5.24 13.22 -0.39
C GLY A 16 -5.81 11.80 -0.28
N GLN A 17 -5.82 11.04 -1.38
CA GLN A 17 -6.22 9.62 -1.40
C GLN A 17 -4.98 8.71 -1.43
N CYS A 18 -5.10 7.47 -0.96
CA CYS A 18 -4.03 6.46 -0.96
C CYS A 18 -3.33 6.31 -2.32
N VAL A 19 -4.12 6.27 -3.40
CA VAL A 19 -3.65 6.16 -4.78
C VAL A 19 -2.74 7.31 -5.19
N ALA A 20 -3.04 8.54 -4.76
CA ALA A 20 -2.25 9.71 -5.14
C ALA A 20 -0.82 9.65 -4.58
N LEU A 21 -0.64 9.06 -3.40
CA LEU A 21 0.68 8.85 -2.82
C LEU A 21 1.44 7.78 -3.62
N ALA A 22 0.79 6.67 -3.96
CA ALA A 22 1.40 5.61 -4.77
C ALA A 22 1.84 6.12 -6.14
N GLN A 23 0.98 6.88 -6.84
CA GLN A 23 1.31 7.47 -8.15
C GLN A 23 2.38 8.57 -8.07
N ALA A 24 2.47 9.28 -6.95
CA ALA A 24 3.50 10.30 -6.76
C ALA A 24 4.88 9.73 -6.40
N THR A 25 4.91 8.52 -5.85
CA THR A 25 6.14 7.88 -5.35
C THR A 25 6.65 6.78 -6.27
N SER A 26 5.80 6.22 -7.12
CA SER A 26 6.12 5.20 -8.11
C SER A 26 5.29 5.39 -9.37
N ASP A 27 5.87 5.07 -10.53
CA ASP A 27 5.20 5.11 -11.84
C ASP A 27 4.27 3.89 -12.02
N VAL A 28 3.36 3.66 -11.08
CA VAL A 28 2.46 2.49 -11.09
C VAL A 28 1.27 2.65 -12.03
N GLY A 29 1.17 3.76 -12.75
CA GLY A 29 0.08 4.04 -13.68
C GLY A 29 -1.29 4.23 -12.99
N LEU A 30 -2.36 3.94 -13.73
CA LEU A 30 -3.74 4.11 -13.27
C LEU A 30 -4.19 2.88 -12.48
N THR A 31 -5.02 3.06 -11.45
CA THR A 31 -5.56 1.93 -10.67
C THR A 31 -6.32 0.91 -11.50
N SER A 32 -6.85 1.31 -12.66
CA SER A 32 -7.52 0.42 -13.61
C SER A 32 -6.57 -0.57 -14.30
N THR A 33 -5.26 -0.32 -14.29
CA THR A 33 -4.24 -1.21 -14.87
C THR A 33 -3.56 -2.06 -13.79
N TRP A 34 -3.90 -1.87 -12.52
CA TRP A 34 -3.28 -2.60 -11.44
C TRP A 34 -3.79 -4.03 -11.40
N VAL A 35 -2.85 -4.96 -11.36
CA VAL A 35 -3.11 -6.38 -11.15
C VAL A 35 -2.33 -6.89 -9.93
N PRO A 36 -2.88 -7.87 -9.19
CA PRO A 36 -2.17 -8.47 -8.07
C PRO A 36 -0.96 -9.24 -8.59
N GLY A 37 0.23 -8.80 -8.18
CA GLY A 37 1.48 -9.50 -8.42
C GLY A 37 1.78 -10.49 -7.31
N GLU A 38 3.01 -10.46 -6.83
CA GLU A 38 3.45 -11.32 -5.73
C GLU A 38 2.80 -10.91 -4.40
N ARG A 39 2.45 -11.91 -3.59
CA ARG A 39 1.87 -11.68 -2.26
C ARG A 39 2.94 -11.14 -1.32
N VAL A 40 2.63 -10.09 -0.58
CA VAL A 40 3.61 -9.44 0.31
C VAL A 40 4.00 -10.39 1.45
N GLU A 41 3.03 -11.09 2.03
CA GLU A 41 3.29 -12.10 3.06
C GLU A 41 4.19 -13.22 2.54
N GLY A 42 5.39 -13.29 3.10
CA GLY A 42 6.41 -14.29 2.76
C GLY A 42 7.37 -13.88 1.65
N ALA A 43 7.16 -12.75 0.97
CA ALA A 43 8.06 -12.27 -0.08
C ALA A 43 9.25 -11.49 0.49
N SER A 44 10.44 -12.10 0.51
CA SER A 44 11.67 -11.47 1.02
C SER A 44 12.29 -10.44 0.08
N ASP A 45 11.90 -10.45 -1.20
CA ASP A 45 12.57 -9.71 -2.28
C ASP A 45 11.83 -8.43 -2.71
N ILE A 46 10.91 -7.94 -1.87
CA ILE A 46 10.20 -6.69 -2.12
C ILE A 46 11.11 -5.51 -1.79
N ALA A 47 11.36 -4.67 -2.78
CA ALA A 47 12.13 -3.45 -2.59
C ALA A 47 11.36 -2.42 -1.76
N THR A 48 12.05 -1.73 -0.85
CA THR A 48 11.50 -0.53 -0.21
C THR A 48 11.11 0.49 -1.27
N GLY A 49 9.86 0.94 -1.20
CA GLY A 49 9.24 1.85 -2.15
C GLY A 49 8.28 1.20 -3.14
N THR A 50 8.21 -0.12 -3.16
CA THR A 50 7.22 -0.85 -3.96
C THR A 50 5.80 -0.50 -3.51
N VAL A 51 4.91 -0.25 -4.46
CA VAL A 51 3.49 -0.04 -4.16
C VAL A 51 2.82 -1.37 -3.93
N ILE A 52 2.08 -1.46 -2.83
CA ILE A 52 1.29 -2.63 -2.48
C ILE A 52 -0.17 -2.23 -2.30
N ALA A 53 -1.07 -3.11 -2.70
CA ALA A 53 -2.51 -2.87 -2.63
C ALA A 53 -3.27 -4.13 -2.23
N THR A 54 -4.46 -3.94 -1.65
CA THR A 54 -5.46 -5.00 -1.54
C THR A 54 -6.34 -5.00 -2.78
N PHE A 55 -6.64 -6.19 -3.26
CA PHE A 55 -7.50 -6.43 -4.42
C PHE A 55 -8.79 -7.10 -3.95
N GLY A 56 -9.90 -6.78 -4.61
CA GLY A 56 -11.19 -7.42 -4.33
C GLY A 56 -11.19 -8.90 -4.71
N ASP A 57 -12.28 -9.61 -4.42
CA ASP A 57 -12.47 -11.02 -4.80
C ASP A 57 -12.41 -11.26 -6.32
N ASP A 58 -12.67 -10.21 -7.11
CA ASP A 58 -12.55 -10.19 -8.56
C ASP A 58 -11.11 -9.94 -9.06
N GLY A 59 -10.16 -9.73 -8.15
CA GLY A 59 -8.76 -9.43 -8.45
C GLY A 59 -8.54 -7.99 -8.93
N THR A 60 -9.53 -7.10 -8.79
CA THR A 60 -9.40 -5.70 -9.22
C THR A 60 -9.30 -4.75 -8.04
N TYR A 61 -8.63 -3.61 -8.25
CA TYR A 61 -8.60 -2.54 -7.27
C TYR A 61 -9.91 -1.72 -7.37
N THR A 62 -10.86 -2.02 -6.47
CA THR A 62 -12.20 -1.39 -6.51
C THR A 62 -12.26 0.00 -5.88
N ASN A 63 -11.13 0.54 -5.38
CA ASN A 63 -11.02 1.83 -4.68
C ASN A 63 -12.15 2.06 -3.66
N THR A 64 -12.59 0.99 -3.01
CA THR A 64 -13.76 1.01 -2.14
C THR A 64 -13.30 1.20 -0.69
N PRO A 65 -13.76 2.25 0.02
CA PRO A 65 -13.39 2.48 1.41
C PRO A 65 -13.68 1.26 2.29
N GLY A 66 -12.66 0.75 2.99
CA GLY A 66 -12.77 -0.43 3.84
C GLY A 66 -12.71 -1.79 3.12
N GLN A 67 -12.51 -1.81 1.79
CA GLN A 67 -12.28 -3.03 1.02
C GLN A 67 -10.98 -2.97 0.20
N SER A 68 -10.63 -1.79 -0.33
CA SER A 68 -9.40 -1.57 -1.09
C SER A 68 -8.53 -0.54 -0.39
N HIS A 69 -7.28 -0.91 -0.15
CA HIS A 69 -6.29 0.01 0.39
C HIS A 69 -4.99 -0.09 -0.40
N THR A 70 -4.23 1.00 -0.43
CA THR A 70 -2.94 1.09 -1.10
C THR A 70 -1.95 1.79 -0.21
N ALA A 71 -0.74 1.25 -0.18
CA ALA A 71 0.34 1.77 0.62
C ALA A 71 1.69 1.57 -0.09
N ILE A 72 2.68 2.35 0.33
CA ILE A 72 4.07 2.16 -0.07
C ILE A 72 4.70 1.18 0.92
N TYR A 73 5.26 0.09 0.40
CA TYR A 73 6.01 -0.88 1.18
C TYR A 73 7.34 -0.28 1.63
N LEU A 74 7.62 -0.33 2.93
CA LEU A 74 8.90 0.09 3.49
C LEU A 74 9.73 -1.09 3.96
N GLY A 75 9.04 -2.14 4.40
CA GLY A 75 9.61 -3.37 4.92
C GLY A 75 8.52 -4.26 5.49
N GLN A 76 8.90 -5.40 6.02
CA GLN A 76 8.02 -6.25 6.80
C GLN A 76 8.80 -7.00 7.87
N ASN A 77 8.10 -7.45 8.90
CA ASN A 77 8.63 -8.27 9.97
C ASN A 77 7.59 -9.31 10.41
N ASP A 78 7.89 -10.09 11.45
CA ASP A 78 6.98 -11.11 11.99
C ASP A 78 5.63 -10.55 12.50
N GLN A 79 5.55 -9.24 12.75
CA GLN A 79 4.32 -8.59 13.20
C GLN A 79 3.42 -8.19 12.02
N GLY A 80 4.01 -7.76 10.92
CA GLY A 80 3.29 -7.22 9.78
C GLY A 80 4.16 -6.48 8.77
N ILE A 81 3.49 -5.73 7.92
CA ILE A 81 4.09 -4.91 6.87
C ILE A 81 4.27 -3.49 7.39
N GLN A 82 5.49 -2.95 7.35
CA GLN A 82 5.72 -1.53 7.58
C GLN A 82 5.45 -0.77 6.28
N VAL A 83 4.54 0.19 6.34
CA VAL A 83 4.10 0.92 5.17
C VAL A 83 4.03 2.41 5.43
N MET A 84 4.00 3.16 4.34
CA MET A 84 3.51 4.53 4.34
C MET A 84 2.24 4.63 3.51
N ASP A 85 1.16 5.07 4.12
CA ASP A 85 -0.13 5.27 3.47
C ASP A 85 -0.73 6.62 3.84
N GLN A 86 -1.66 7.06 3.00
CA GLN A 86 -2.52 8.21 3.26
C GLN A 86 -3.95 7.85 2.88
N TRP A 87 -4.94 8.51 3.47
CA TRP A 87 -6.33 8.40 3.06
C TRP A 87 -7.06 9.71 3.32
N LEU A 88 -8.33 9.78 2.94
CA LEU A 88 -9.13 10.99 3.07
C LEU A 88 -9.13 11.49 4.53
N ASN A 89 -8.67 12.73 4.75
CA ASN A 89 -8.45 13.36 6.06
C ASN A 89 -7.31 12.79 6.93
N GLN A 90 -6.46 11.92 6.37
CA GLN A 90 -5.25 11.44 7.03
C GLN A 90 -4.03 11.70 6.14
N PRO A 91 -3.09 12.56 6.58
CA PRO A 91 -1.85 12.77 5.83
C PRO A 91 -1.02 11.48 5.79
N ALA A 92 -0.07 11.44 4.85
CA ALA A 92 0.79 10.29 4.73
C ALA A 92 1.57 10.08 6.03
N HIS A 93 1.55 8.86 6.55
CA HIS A 93 2.25 8.53 7.80
C HIS A 93 2.72 7.09 7.78
N TYR A 94 3.68 6.82 8.66
CA TYR A 94 4.18 5.48 8.88
C TYR A 94 3.22 4.70 9.76
N ARG A 95 2.82 3.51 9.30
CA ARG A 95 2.08 2.57 10.12
C ARG A 95 2.49 1.14 9.84
N THR A 96 2.20 0.26 10.79
CA THR A 96 2.39 -1.19 10.61
C THR A 96 1.02 -1.82 10.36
N ILE A 97 0.89 -2.53 9.24
CA ILE A 97 -0.26 -3.36 8.93
C ILE A 97 0.04 -4.76 9.44
N TYR A 98 -0.62 -5.16 10.53
CA TYR A 98 -0.43 -6.48 11.10
C TYR A 98 -0.90 -7.59 10.14
N TRP A 99 -0.19 -8.72 10.13
CA TRP A 99 -0.54 -9.88 9.31
C TRP A 99 -1.97 -10.34 9.56
N THR A 100 -2.34 -10.43 10.84
CA THR A 100 -3.70 -10.79 11.29
C THR A 100 -4.30 -9.62 12.06
N GLY A 101 -5.07 -8.79 11.38
CA GLY A 101 -5.78 -7.65 11.97
C GLY A 101 -7.26 -7.94 12.28
N ASN A 102 -7.90 -7.08 13.09
CA ASN A 102 -9.35 -7.11 13.32
C ASN A 102 -10.17 -6.81 12.04
N ASN A 103 -9.58 -6.10 11.07
CA ASN A 103 -10.20 -5.85 9.78
C ASN A 103 -9.71 -6.88 8.75
N GLN A 104 -10.55 -7.87 8.46
CA GLN A 104 -10.22 -9.00 7.59
C GLN A 104 -9.96 -8.59 6.13
N TYR A 105 -10.42 -7.39 5.74
CA TYR A 105 -10.27 -6.84 4.39
C TYR A 105 -8.95 -6.07 4.19
N GLU A 106 -8.30 -5.64 5.28
CA GLU A 106 -7.07 -4.83 5.26
C GLU A 106 -5.94 -5.48 6.07
N ALA A 107 -6.05 -6.78 6.32
CA ALA A 107 -5.00 -7.55 6.97
C ALA A 107 -3.77 -7.64 6.05
N GLY A 108 -2.57 -7.72 6.64
CA GLY A 108 -1.32 -7.80 5.88
C GLY A 108 -1.30 -8.97 4.88
N ASP A 109 -2.00 -10.05 5.21
CA ASP A 109 -2.16 -11.25 4.39
C ASP A 109 -2.89 -11.00 3.04
N LYS A 110 -3.59 -9.86 2.90
CA LYS A 110 -4.34 -9.44 1.70
C LYS A 110 -3.59 -8.50 0.78
N PHE A 111 -2.39 -8.06 1.17
CA PHE A 111 -1.59 -7.15 0.35
C PHE A 111 -0.81 -7.92 -0.70
N TYR A 112 -0.89 -7.41 -1.92
CA TYR A 112 -0.11 -7.86 -3.07
C TYR A 112 0.70 -6.70 -3.61
N VAL A 113 1.87 -7.01 -4.17
CA VAL A 113 2.65 -6.07 -4.97
C VAL A 113 1.80 -5.66 -6.17
N VAL A 114 1.67 -4.36 -6.38
CA VAL A 114 1.00 -3.83 -7.57
C VAL A 114 1.88 -4.07 -8.78
N SER A 115 1.34 -4.79 -9.75
CA SER A 115 1.94 -5.00 -11.08
C SER A 115 1.02 -4.42 -12.16
N HIS A 116 1.53 -4.24 -13.38
CA HIS A 116 0.78 -3.77 -14.54
C HIS A 116 1.18 -4.52 -15.82
#